data_AF-A0A3B4AYQ5-F1
#
_entry.id   AF-A0A3B4AYQ5-F1
#
_cell.length_a   1.000
_cell.length_b   1.000
_cell.length_c   1.000
_cell.angle_alpha   90.00
_cell.angle_beta   90.00
_cell.angle_gamma   90.00
#
_symmetry.space_group_name_H-M   'P 1'
#
loop_
_entity.id
_entity.type
_entity.pdbx_description
1 polymer ?
#
loop_
_entity_poly.entity_id
_entity_poly.type
_entity_poly.pdbx_seq_one_letter_code
_entity_poly.pdbx_strand_id
1 'polypeptide(L)'
;MQSVCVSVLCVCVCVSVLLRSAISQPPTESDTYTECTDGYHWDPQTEHCKINECETIPDACKGEMKCFNHYGGYLCLPRSASVIPAPEPAITPTEPFNPCPLGYEPQGDSCVIDECERDEHDCQPSQQCINALGAFTCQCPEGYRKVGTECIDIDECRYRYCQHRCVNVPGSFSCQCEPGFQLAGNNRSCIVNECDMGAPCSQRCYNTYGTFLCRCDQGYELGPDGFVCNIDECSYSSYLCQYQCVNEPGKFSCECPEGYQLLGTRLCQINECETGEHQCSEAQTCVNIHGRYQCVDANRCQDPYIQVSERCVCPGNKPACRELPFSIVHRYMSITSERSVPSDIFQIQATSVSSGAYNTFRIRSGDDNGDFYIRQINNISAMLVLARAVSGPREYTLDLEMVSVNPRLSYQGNYQSSSALRLSIYVGPYSF
;
A
#
# COMPACT_ATOMS: atom_id res chain seq x y z
N MET A 1 -53.93 9.33 -6.58
CA MET A 1 -54.50 8.10 -7.16
C MET A 1 -53.83 6.91 -6.50
N GLN A 2 -54.57 6.13 -5.71
CA GLN A 2 -54.14 4.82 -5.23
C GLN A 2 -54.93 3.77 -6.02
N SER A 3 -54.31 2.64 -6.35
CA SER A 3 -55.04 1.38 -6.42
C SER A 3 -54.08 0.22 -6.27
N VAL A 4 -54.38 -0.69 -5.35
CA VAL A 4 -53.76 -2.01 -5.23
C VAL A 4 -54.82 -3.01 -5.66
N CYS A 5 -54.44 -4.02 -6.43
CA CYS A 5 -55.23 -5.24 -6.51
C CYS A 5 -54.30 -6.47 -6.63
N VAL A 6 -54.78 -7.59 -6.10
CA VAL A 6 -54.01 -8.83 -5.84
C VAL A 6 -54.87 -10.01 -6.33
N SER A 7 -54.29 -11.23 -6.39
CA SER A 7 -54.97 -12.55 -6.52
C SER A 7 -55.10 -13.08 -7.97
N VAL A 8 -55.09 -14.39 -8.27
CA VAL A 8 -54.78 -15.62 -7.47
C VAL A 8 -54.49 -16.84 -8.38
N LEU A 9 -53.62 -17.76 -7.92
CA LEU A 9 -53.40 -19.20 -8.26
C LEU A 9 -53.55 -19.80 -9.70
N CYS A 10 -52.43 -20.43 -10.13
CA CYS A 10 -52.28 -21.89 -10.43
C CYS A 10 -52.41 -22.47 -11.89
N VAL A 11 -51.78 -23.65 -12.05
CA VAL A 11 -51.92 -24.73 -13.07
C VAL A 11 -50.87 -24.86 -14.21
N CYS A 12 -49.95 -25.82 -14.01
CA CYS A 12 -49.27 -26.76 -14.93
C CYS A 12 -48.09 -26.42 -15.91
N VAL A 13 -46.91 -26.92 -15.50
CA VAL A 13 -45.98 -27.88 -16.17
C VAL A 13 -45.22 -27.51 -17.47
N CYS A 14 -43.89 -27.37 -17.33
CA CYS A 14 -42.81 -28.08 -18.07
C CYS A 14 -41.39 -27.65 -17.58
N VAL A 15 -40.25 -28.34 -17.83
CA VAL A 15 -39.90 -29.78 -17.72
C VAL A 15 -38.35 -29.98 -17.68
N SER A 16 -37.84 -30.95 -16.89
CA SER A 16 -36.46 -31.56 -16.89
C SER A 16 -35.17 -30.71 -16.71
N VAL A 17 -34.02 -31.19 -16.18
CA VAL A 17 -33.67 -32.04 -14.99
C VAL A 17 -32.12 -32.13 -14.74
N LEU A 18 -31.64 -31.92 -13.48
CA LEU A 18 -30.46 -32.46 -12.70
C LEU A 18 -29.00 -32.58 -13.31
N LEU A 19 -27.84 -32.36 -12.65
CA LEU A 19 -27.17 -32.70 -11.33
C LEU A 19 -26.46 -34.11 -11.27
N ARG A 20 -25.27 -34.37 -10.64
CA ARG A 20 -24.12 -33.55 -10.09
C ARG A 20 -22.92 -34.43 -9.54
N SER A 21 -21.65 -33.98 -9.64
CA SER A 21 -20.46 -34.27 -8.74
C SER A 21 -19.93 -35.74 -8.54
N ALA A 22 -18.87 -36.08 -7.74
CA ALA A 22 -17.44 -35.64 -7.61
C ALA A 22 -16.63 -36.49 -6.54
N ILE A 23 -15.28 -36.34 -6.43
CA ILE A 23 -14.34 -36.70 -5.28
C ILE A 23 -13.92 -38.20 -5.08
N SER A 24 -12.75 -38.63 -4.50
CA SER A 24 -11.32 -38.18 -4.46
C SER A 24 -10.35 -39.11 -3.64
N GLN A 25 -9.03 -39.09 -3.92
CA GLN A 25 -7.81 -39.46 -3.09
C GLN A 25 -7.38 -40.95 -2.79
N PRO A 26 -6.06 -41.25 -2.51
CA PRO A 26 -5.30 -42.52 -2.76
C PRO A 26 -4.72 -43.16 -1.43
N PRO A 27 -3.55 -43.88 -1.25
CA PRO A 27 -2.36 -44.20 -2.10
C PRO A 27 -1.58 -45.57 -1.88
N THR A 28 -0.34 -45.66 -2.43
CA THR A 28 0.87 -46.49 -2.08
C THR A 28 0.97 -48.02 -2.37
N GLU A 29 2.14 -48.70 -2.48
CA GLU A 29 3.54 -48.43 -2.99
C GLU A 29 4.56 -49.58 -2.69
N SER A 30 5.16 -50.28 -3.68
CA SER A 30 6.45 -51.06 -3.58
C SER A 30 6.92 -51.79 -4.87
N ASP A 31 8.24 -52.04 -5.00
CA ASP A 31 8.98 -53.02 -5.86
C ASP A 31 9.06 -52.87 -7.41
N THR A 32 10.01 -53.59 -8.05
CA THR A 32 10.66 -53.20 -9.32
C THR A 32 10.49 -54.12 -10.55
N TYR A 33 9.84 -53.56 -11.58
CA TYR A 33 10.36 -53.43 -12.95
C TYR A 33 10.80 -54.68 -13.76
N THR A 34 9.84 -55.49 -14.22
CA THR A 34 9.83 -56.07 -15.60
C THR A 34 8.41 -56.16 -16.15
N GLU A 35 7.58 -55.16 -15.89
CA GLU A 35 6.20 -55.10 -16.39
C GLU A 35 5.96 -53.74 -17.05
N CYS A 36 5.32 -53.75 -18.22
CA CYS A 36 4.78 -52.53 -18.81
C CYS A 36 3.57 -52.08 -17.97
N THR A 37 3.43 -50.78 -17.71
CA THR A 37 2.25 -50.24 -16.99
C THR A 37 0.95 -50.54 -17.75
N ASP A 38 -0.17 -50.62 -17.03
CA ASP A 38 -1.49 -50.96 -17.59
C ASP A 38 -1.81 -50.19 -18.89
N GLY A 39 -2.23 -50.94 -19.92
CA GLY A 39 -2.51 -50.43 -21.27
C GLY A 39 -1.39 -50.63 -22.30
N TYR A 40 -0.21 -51.12 -21.88
CA TYR A 40 0.91 -51.45 -22.76
C TYR A 40 1.11 -52.98 -22.86
N HIS A 41 1.36 -53.48 -24.07
CA HIS A 41 1.68 -54.89 -24.34
C HIS A 41 3.16 -55.05 -24.69
N TRP A 42 3.84 -56.00 -24.04
CA TRP A 42 5.25 -56.32 -24.31
C TRP A 42 5.41 -57.05 -25.65
N ASP A 43 6.29 -56.56 -26.54
CA ASP A 43 6.66 -57.27 -27.76
C ASP A 43 8.01 -57.99 -27.61
N PRO A 44 8.04 -59.33 -27.59
CA PRO A 44 9.26 -60.12 -27.38
C PRO A 44 10.18 -60.20 -28.61
N GLN A 45 9.84 -59.61 -29.75
CA GLN A 45 10.74 -59.51 -30.90
C GLN A 45 11.52 -58.18 -30.95
N THR A 46 11.03 -57.15 -30.26
CA THR A 46 11.69 -55.82 -30.21
C THR A 46 12.08 -55.38 -28.80
N GLU A 47 11.88 -56.24 -27.78
CA GLU A 47 12.21 -56.01 -26.37
C GLU A 47 11.71 -54.65 -25.82
N HIS A 48 10.54 -54.19 -26.28
CA HIS A 48 9.95 -52.90 -25.94
C HIS A 48 8.43 -53.04 -25.72
N CYS A 49 7.89 -52.20 -24.84
CA CYS A 49 6.45 -52.06 -24.62
C CYS A 49 5.79 -51.31 -25.79
N LYS A 50 4.79 -51.90 -26.43
CA LYS A 50 3.93 -51.27 -27.47
C LYS A 50 2.56 -50.95 -26.90
N ILE A 51 1.92 -49.88 -27.37
CA ILE A 51 0.59 -49.42 -26.95
C ILE A 51 -0.26 -49.10 -28.20
N ASN A 52 -1.57 -48.96 -28.00
CA ASN A 52 -2.48 -48.37 -28.97
C ASN A 52 -3.18 -47.15 -28.34
N GLU A 53 -2.57 -45.97 -28.49
CA GLU A 53 -3.06 -44.73 -27.91
C GLU A 53 -4.45 -44.31 -28.46
N CYS A 54 -4.83 -44.80 -29.64
CA CYS A 54 -6.18 -44.60 -30.19
C CYS A 54 -7.27 -45.42 -29.49
N GLU A 55 -6.91 -46.44 -28.70
CA GLU A 55 -7.86 -47.25 -27.90
C GLU A 55 -7.74 -46.97 -26.40
N THR A 56 -6.59 -46.50 -25.92
CA THR A 56 -6.36 -46.17 -24.50
C THR A 56 -6.66 -44.72 -24.12
N ILE A 57 -6.66 -43.77 -25.08
CA ILE A 57 -6.96 -42.35 -24.83
C ILE A 57 -8.35 -41.99 -25.40
N PRO A 58 -9.38 -41.77 -24.56
CA PRO A 58 -10.66 -41.24 -25.03
C PRO A 58 -10.49 -39.80 -25.56
N ASP A 59 -11.12 -39.50 -26.70
CA ASP A 59 -10.98 -38.23 -27.44
C ASP A 59 -9.53 -37.82 -27.78
N ALA A 60 -8.66 -38.80 -28.07
CA ALA A 60 -7.26 -38.61 -28.49
C ALA A 60 -7.08 -37.53 -29.60
N CYS A 61 -8.04 -37.45 -30.53
CA CYS A 61 -8.11 -36.44 -31.58
C CYS A 61 -9.35 -35.55 -31.38
N LYS A 62 -9.15 -34.22 -31.34
CA LYS A 62 -10.24 -33.24 -31.17
C LYS A 62 -10.80 -32.77 -32.51
N GLY A 63 -12.12 -32.63 -32.59
CA GLY A 63 -12.82 -32.17 -33.80
C GLY A 63 -13.17 -33.29 -34.77
N GLU A 64 -13.26 -32.99 -36.07
CA GLU A 64 -13.64 -33.97 -37.12
C GLU A 64 -12.47 -34.83 -37.65
N MET A 65 -11.53 -35.13 -36.76
CA MET A 65 -10.31 -35.88 -37.07
C MET A 65 -10.45 -37.34 -36.63
N LYS A 66 -9.80 -38.26 -37.36
CA LYS A 66 -9.73 -39.69 -37.03
C LYS A 66 -8.33 -40.05 -36.54
N CYS A 67 -8.27 -40.86 -35.48
CA CYS A 67 -7.03 -41.40 -34.91
C CYS A 67 -6.50 -42.59 -35.72
N PHE A 68 -5.17 -42.67 -35.86
CA PHE A 68 -4.43 -43.79 -36.43
C PHE A 68 -3.22 -44.10 -35.54
N ASN A 69 -3.00 -45.37 -35.20
CA ASN A 69 -1.86 -45.79 -34.39
C ASN A 69 -0.57 -45.87 -35.24
N HIS A 70 0.59 -45.58 -34.66
CA HIS A 70 1.89 -45.60 -35.33
C HIS A 70 3.00 -46.07 -34.37
N TYR A 71 4.15 -46.47 -34.92
CA TYR A 71 5.34 -46.70 -34.11
C TYR A 71 5.77 -45.39 -33.41
N GLY A 72 5.70 -45.38 -32.08
CA GLY A 72 6.10 -44.24 -31.23
C GLY A 72 5.00 -43.21 -30.93
N GLY A 73 3.73 -43.46 -31.27
CA GLY A 73 2.62 -42.57 -30.94
C GLY A 73 1.41 -42.70 -31.87
N TYR A 74 0.46 -41.76 -31.78
CA TYR A 74 -0.71 -41.71 -32.65
C TYR A 74 -0.75 -40.46 -33.54
N LEU A 75 -1.49 -40.55 -34.65
CA LEU A 75 -1.68 -39.49 -35.64
C LEU A 75 -3.17 -39.17 -35.83
N CYS A 76 -3.50 -37.88 -35.95
CA CYS A 76 -4.85 -37.39 -36.21
C CYS A 76 -4.97 -36.84 -37.64
N LEU A 77 -5.87 -37.41 -38.47
CA LEU A 77 -6.07 -37.01 -39.86
C LEU A 77 -7.54 -36.64 -40.18
N PRO A 78 -7.82 -35.78 -41.17
CA PRO A 78 -9.20 -35.43 -41.55
C PRO A 78 -9.98 -36.62 -42.13
N ARG A 79 -11.31 -36.63 -41.99
CA ARG A 79 -12.20 -37.67 -42.54
C ARG A 79 -12.10 -37.91 -44.05
N SER A 80 -11.52 -36.98 -44.80
CA SER A 80 -11.29 -37.07 -46.25
C SER A 80 -9.95 -37.70 -46.66
N ALA A 81 -9.08 -38.08 -45.72
CA ALA A 81 -7.80 -38.74 -45.99
C ALA A 81 -7.93 -40.27 -45.93
N SER A 82 -7.54 -40.96 -47.00
CA SER A 82 -7.46 -42.43 -47.08
C SER A 82 -6.03 -42.90 -47.26
N VAL A 83 -5.48 -43.60 -46.25
CA VAL A 83 -4.25 -44.40 -46.43
C VAL A 83 -4.65 -45.73 -47.05
N ILE A 84 -4.09 -46.05 -48.22
CA ILE A 84 -4.31 -47.34 -48.89
C ILE A 84 -3.22 -48.31 -48.42
N PRO A 85 -3.56 -49.44 -47.78
CA PRO A 85 -2.57 -50.47 -47.49
C PRO A 85 -2.19 -51.21 -48.78
N ALA A 86 -0.93 -51.11 -49.19
CA ALA A 86 -0.36 -52.03 -50.17
C ALA A 86 -0.13 -53.42 -49.51
N PRO A 87 -0.35 -54.54 -50.22
CA PRO A 87 -0.31 -55.87 -49.62
C PRO A 87 1.12 -56.42 -49.47
N GLU A 88 1.34 -57.20 -48.41
CA GLU A 88 2.51 -58.08 -48.29
C GLU A 88 2.38 -59.31 -49.20
N PRO A 89 3.49 -59.71 -49.86
CA PRO A 89 3.71 -61.11 -50.26
C PRO A 89 5.01 -61.67 -49.65
N ALA A 90 5.07 -63.00 -49.50
CA ALA A 90 6.08 -63.66 -48.67
C ALA A 90 7.42 -63.98 -49.37
N ILE A 91 8.52 -63.70 -48.65
CA ILE A 91 9.74 -64.50 -48.45
C ILE A 91 10.17 -65.48 -49.58
N THR A 92 11.25 -65.10 -50.28
CA THR A 92 12.27 -65.95 -50.98
C THR A 92 11.91 -66.69 -52.30
N PRO A 93 12.91 -67.04 -53.14
CA PRO A 93 14.17 -66.33 -53.44
C PRO A 93 14.54 -66.26 -54.95
N THR A 94 15.33 -65.27 -55.37
CA THR A 94 16.57 -65.37 -56.21
C THR A 94 16.97 -64.01 -56.80
N GLU A 95 18.29 -63.76 -56.88
CA GLU A 95 19.03 -62.73 -57.66
C GLU A 95 18.64 -61.23 -57.60
N PRO A 96 19.64 -60.30 -57.51
CA PRO A 96 19.39 -58.86 -57.50
C PRO A 96 19.23 -58.29 -58.92
N PHE A 97 18.10 -57.61 -59.18
CA PHE A 97 17.94 -56.73 -60.33
C PHE A 97 18.03 -55.27 -59.87
N ASN A 98 19.07 -54.54 -60.30
CA ASN A 98 19.21 -53.11 -60.02
C ASN A 98 18.29 -52.31 -60.97
N PRO A 99 17.31 -51.53 -60.46
CA PRO A 99 16.39 -50.76 -61.31
C PRO A 99 17.01 -49.46 -61.85
N CYS A 100 18.12 -48.98 -61.27
CA CYS A 100 18.76 -47.73 -61.66
C CYS A 100 19.98 -47.98 -62.59
N PRO A 101 20.30 -47.06 -63.53
CA PRO A 101 21.48 -47.20 -64.37
C PRO A 101 22.79 -47.21 -63.56
N LEU A 102 23.85 -47.80 -64.12
CA LEU A 102 25.19 -47.80 -63.51
C LEU A 102 25.63 -46.37 -63.19
N GLY A 103 25.70 -46.05 -61.89
CA GLY A 103 26.03 -44.73 -61.36
C GLY A 103 25.00 -44.19 -60.36
N TYR A 104 23.73 -44.57 -60.48
CA TYR A 104 22.63 -44.07 -59.64
C TYR A 104 22.35 -44.95 -58.42
N GLU A 105 21.91 -44.35 -57.31
CA GLU A 105 21.47 -45.08 -56.11
C GLU A 105 19.96 -44.87 -55.85
N PRO A 106 19.24 -45.89 -55.35
CA PRO A 106 17.78 -45.84 -55.20
C PRO A 106 17.38 -45.20 -53.85
N GLN A 107 16.71 -44.05 -53.90
CA GLN A 107 16.09 -43.44 -52.72
C GLN A 107 14.56 -43.44 -52.86
N GLY A 108 13.97 -44.60 -52.59
CA GLY A 108 12.54 -44.87 -52.86
C GLY A 108 12.28 -45.08 -54.35
N ASP A 109 11.19 -44.49 -54.85
CA ASP A 109 10.74 -44.60 -56.25
C ASP A 109 11.52 -43.68 -57.22
N SER A 110 12.67 -43.16 -56.80
CA SER A 110 13.53 -42.26 -57.59
C SER A 110 14.99 -42.70 -57.56
N CYS A 111 15.60 -42.75 -58.75
CA CYS A 111 17.04 -42.95 -58.91
C CYS A 111 17.72 -41.58 -58.84
N VAL A 112 18.49 -41.36 -57.77
CA VAL A 112 19.20 -40.09 -57.54
C VAL A 112 20.71 -40.37 -57.57
N ILE A 113 21.49 -39.45 -58.12
CA ILE A 113 22.92 -39.33 -57.85
C ILE A 113 23.03 -38.16 -56.88
N ASP A 114 23.86 -38.29 -55.84
CA ASP A 114 24.30 -37.11 -55.12
C ASP A 114 25.61 -36.63 -55.74
N GLU A 115 25.52 -35.65 -56.66
CA GLU A 115 26.72 -35.07 -57.26
C GLU A 115 27.52 -34.22 -56.25
N CYS A 116 26.94 -33.91 -55.08
CA CYS A 116 27.59 -33.19 -54.00
C CYS A 116 28.43 -34.09 -53.07
N GLU A 117 27.98 -35.31 -52.76
CA GLU A 117 28.79 -36.27 -52.00
C GLU A 117 29.91 -36.93 -52.83
N ARG A 118 29.87 -36.81 -54.17
CA ARG A 118 30.84 -37.43 -55.08
C ARG A 118 31.90 -36.49 -55.67
N ASP A 119 31.87 -35.20 -55.35
CA ASP A 119 32.63 -34.14 -56.04
C ASP A 119 32.38 -34.09 -57.57
N GLU A 120 31.27 -34.65 -58.07
CA GLU A 120 30.91 -34.71 -59.50
C GLU A 120 30.17 -33.43 -59.99
N HIS A 121 30.52 -32.26 -59.42
CA HIS A 121 29.82 -30.98 -59.62
C HIS A 121 30.69 -29.84 -60.19
N ASP A 122 30.07 -28.92 -60.93
CA ASP A 122 30.71 -27.69 -61.45
C ASP A 122 30.67 -26.49 -60.47
N CYS A 123 30.33 -26.72 -59.19
CA CYS A 123 30.26 -25.65 -58.19
C CYS A 123 31.64 -25.04 -57.88
N GLN A 124 31.68 -23.71 -57.76
CA GLN A 124 32.91 -23.01 -57.38
C GLN A 124 33.26 -23.23 -55.90
N PRO A 125 34.53 -23.18 -55.47
CA PRO A 125 34.92 -23.37 -54.06
C PRO A 125 34.35 -22.35 -53.05
N SER A 126 33.68 -21.29 -53.51
CA SER A 126 32.93 -20.32 -52.68
C SER A 126 31.42 -20.59 -52.63
N GLN A 127 30.94 -21.63 -53.31
CA GLN A 127 29.53 -22.04 -53.40
C GLN A 127 29.32 -23.36 -52.67
N GLN A 128 28.15 -23.51 -52.06
CA GLN A 128 27.68 -24.78 -51.52
C GLN A 128 26.92 -25.54 -52.62
N CYS A 129 27.31 -26.79 -52.85
CA CYS A 129 26.52 -27.72 -53.66
C CYS A 129 25.29 -28.17 -52.86
N ILE A 130 24.11 -28.13 -53.50
CA ILE A 130 22.85 -28.64 -52.94
C ILE A 130 22.27 -29.61 -53.98
N ASN A 131 22.17 -30.88 -53.61
CA ASN A 131 21.57 -31.92 -54.45
C ASN A 131 20.06 -31.62 -54.65
N ALA A 132 19.55 -31.88 -55.86
CA ALA A 132 18.13 -31.89 -56.17
C ALA A 132 17.81 -33.02 -57.17
N LEU A 133 16.53 -33.37 -57.30
CA LEU A 133 16.08 -34.56 -58.05
C LEU A 133 16.47 -34.50 -59.53
N GLY A 134 17.59 -35.16 -59.86
CA GLY A 134 18.15 -35.25 -61.21
C GLY A 134 19.09 -34.12 -61.63
N ALA A 135 19.52 -33.25 -60.71
CA ALA A 135 20.58 -32.24 -60.92
C ALA A 135 20.99 -31.53 -59.62
N PHE A 136 22.28 -31.23 -59.46
CA PHE A 136 22.77 -30.32 -58.40
C PHE A 136 22.47 -28.84 -58.66
N THR A 137 22.43 -28.04 -57.59
CA THR A 137 22.31 -26.58 -57.62
C THR A 137 23.37 -25.92 -56.75
N CYS A 138 24.24 -25.09 -57.34
CA CYS A 138 25.28 -24.35 -56.61
C CYS A 138 24.76 -23.01 -56.08
N GLN A 139 24.62 -22.88 -54.76
CA GLN A 139 24.16 -21.66 -54.08
C GLN A 139 25.31 -21.00 -53.31
N CYS A 140 25.15 -19.73 -52.93
CA CYS A 140 26.09 -19.11 -52.00
C CYS A 140 25.72 -19.48 -50.56
N PRO A 141 26.68 -19.61 -49.63
CA PRO A 141 26.38 -19.76 -48.21
C PRO A 141 25.55 -18.59 -47.68
N GLU A 142 24.82 -18.81 -46.59
CA GLU A 142 24.10 -17.75 -45.88
C GLU A 142 25.04 -16.58 -45.51
N GLY A 143 24.55 -15.35 -45.71
CA GLY A 143 25.37 -14.14 -45.58
C GLY A 143 26.18 -13.75 -46.84
N TYR A 144 26.17 -14.55 -47.91
CA TYR A 144 26.90 -14.26 -49.16
C TYR A 144 25.95 -14.06 -50.35
N ARG A 145 26.33 -13.17 -51.28
CA ARG A 145 25.60 -12.92 -52.54
C ARG A 145 26.43 -13.29 -53.76
N LYS A 146 25.79 -13.88 -54.77
CA LYS A 146 26.43 -14.24 -56.03
C LYS A 146 26.75 -13.00 -56.86
N VAL A 147 28.01 -12.82 -57.24
CA VAL A 147 28.48 -11.73 -58.11
C VAL A 147 29.29 -12.35 -59.24
N GLY A 148 28.64 -12.55 -60.39
CA GLY A 148 29.20 -13.37 -61.47
C GLY A 148 29.27 -14.85 -61.05
N THR A 149 30.47 -15.40 -61.01
CA THR A 149 30.75 -16.79 -60.59
C THR A 149 31.12 -16.93 -59.12
N GLU A 150 31.45 -15.84 -58.41
CA GLU A 150 31.93 -15.89 -57.03
C GLU A 150 30.84 -15.50 -56.03
N CYS A 151 30.94 -16.02 -54.80
CA CYS A 151 30.11 -15.60 -53.69
C CYS A 151 30.86 -14.54 -52.87
N ILE A 152 30.34 -13.32 -52.88
CA ILE A 152 30.91 -12.19 -52.15
C ILE A 152 30.06 -11.92 -50.92
N ASP A 153 30.74 -11.73 -49.79
CA ASP A 153 30.19 -11.33 -48.49
C ASP A 153 29.19 -10.16 -48.61
N ILE A 154 28.08 -10.23 -47.87
CA ILE A 154 27.09 -9.14 -47.83
C ILE A 154 27.51 -8.15 -46.74
N ASP A 155 27.97 -6.96 -47.16
CA ASP A 155 28.24 -5.83 -46.26
C ASP A 155 26.93 -5.30 -45.66
N GLU A 156 26.50 -5.92 -44.56
CA GLU A 156 25.28 -5.58 -43.81
C GLU A 156 25.49 -4.27 -43.04
N CYS A 157 26.72 -3.95 -42.64
CA CYS A 157 27.07 -2.69 -42.01
C CYS A 157 26.68 -1.46 -42.86
N ARG A 158 26.72 -1.59 -44.19
CA ARG A 158 26.24 -0.59 -45.17
C ARG A 158 24.78 -0.17 -44.96
N TYR A 159 23.96 -1.01 -44.33
CA TYR A 159 22.53 -0.80 -44.10
C TYR A 159 22.19 -0.30 -42.69
N ARG A 160 23.20 0.06 -41.87
CA ARG A 160 23.05 0.57 -40.48
C ARG A 160 22.27 -0.37 -39.53
N TYR A 161 22.58 -1.66 -39.56
CA TYR A 161 21.96 -2.65 -38.67
C TYR A 161 22.39 -2.56 -37.18
N CYS A 162 23.39 -1.74 -36.84
CA CYS A 162 23.87 -1.49 -35.47
C CYS A 162 23.51 -0.08 -35.01
N GLN A 163 23.26 0.08 -33.70
CA GLN A 163 23.01 1.39 -33.08
C GLN A 163 24.28 2.25 -32.97
N HIS A 164 25.42 1.64 -32.61
CA HIS A 164 26.73 2.29 -32.51
C HIS A 164 27.64 1.82 -33.66
N ARG A 165 28.78 1.19 -33.37
CA ARG A 165 29.73 0.72 -34.38
C ARG A 165 29.28 -0.62 -34.98
N CYS A 166 29.46 -0.77 -36.29
CA CYS A 166 29.32 -2.05 -36.99
C CYS A 166 30.67 -2.51 -37.52
N VAL A 167 30.92 -3.82 -37.48
CA VAL A 167 32.09 -4.49 -38.05
C VAL A 167 31.62 -5.67 -38.89
N ASN A 168 31.86 -5.64 -40.20
CA ASN A 168 31.53 -6.74 -41.10
C ASN A 168 32.50 -7.91 -40.87
N VAL A 169 31.99 -9.14 -40.91
CA VAL A 169 32.77 -10.37 -40.75
C VAL A 169 32.34 -11.40 -41.81
N PRO A 170 33.18 -12.35 -42.23
CA PRO A 170 32.80 -13.28 -43.31
C PRO A 170 31.51 -14.06 -42.98
N GLY A 171 30.43 -13.80 -43.71
CA GLY A 171 29.10 -14.38 -43.56
C GLY A 171 28.18 -13.70 -42.53
N SER A 172 28.56 -12.57 -41.93
CA SER A 172 27.70 -11.82 -40.99
C SER A 172 28.23 -10.43 -40.61
N PHE A 173 27.62 -9.81 -39.59
CA PHE A 173 28.09 -8.57 -38.99
C PHE A 173 28.11 -8.66 -37.46
N SER A 174 29.01 -7.90 -36.85
CA SER A 174 29.14 -7.77 -35.40
C SER A 174 28.97 -6.30 -34.99
N CYS A 175 28.04 -6.05 -34.08
CA CYS A 175 27.87 -4.72 -33.49
C CYS A 175 28.77 -4.53 -32.28
N GLN A 176 29.42 -3.37 -32.20
CA GLN A 176 30.27 -2.96 -31.09
C GLN A 176 29.73 -1.68 -30.47
N CYS A 177 29.77 -1.63 -29.14
CA CYS A 177 29.31 -0.49 -28.36
C CYS A 177 30.49 0.39 -27.95
N GLU A 178 30.27 1.71 -27.91
CA GLU A 178 31.22 2.66 -27.35
C GLU A 178 31.49 2.39 -25.85
N PRO A 179 32.66 2.79 -25.32
CA PRO A 179 33.02 2.56 -23.91
C PRO A 179 31.93 3.04 -22.94
N GLY A 180 31.55 2.18 -21.99
CA GLY A 180 30.45 2.40 -21.05
C GLY A 180 29.11 1.76 -21.46
N PHE A 181 28.95 1.35 -22.72
CA PHE A 181 27.75 0.65 -23.20
C PHE A 181 28.03 -0.84 -23.43
N GLN A 182 27.03 -1.69 -23.15
CA GLN A 182 27.03 -3.12 -23.39
C GLN A 182 26.07 -3.47 -24.53
N LEU A 183 26.33 -4.58 -25.24
CA LEU A 183 25.49 -5.04 -26.34
C LEU A 183 24.23 -5.72 -25.78
N ALA A 184 23.06 -5.25 -26.19
CA ALA A 184 21.78 -5.83 -25.78
C ALA A 184 21.56 -7.19 -26.45
N GLY A 185 20.71 -8.04 -25.88
CA GLY A 185 20.43 -9.42 -26.36
C GLY A 185 19.82 -9.54 -27.76
N ASN A 186 19.60 -8.44 -28.48
CA ASN A 186 19.29 -8.44 -29.92
C ASN A 186 20.55 -8.38 -30.81
N ASN A 187 21.75 -8.34 -30.19
CA ASN A 187 23.07 -8.17 -30.80
C ASN A 187 23.23 -6.95 -31.74
N ARG A 188 22.36 -5.93 -31.59
CA ARG A 188 22.25 -4.77 -32.51
C ARG A 188 22.19 -3.43 -31.78
N SER A 189 21.54 -3.40 -30.63
CA SER A 189 21.38 -2.23 -29.77
C SER A 189 22.44 -2.19 -28.68
N CYS A 190 22.78 -0.98 -28.24
CA CYS A 190 23.74 -0.73 -27.17
C CYS A 190 23.03 -0.06 -26.00
N ILE A 191 23.11 -0.68 -24.82
CA ILE A 191 22.50 -0.21 -23.58
C ILE A 191 23.59 0.10 -22.55
N VAL A 192 23.42 1.21 -21.84
CA VAL A 192 24.04 1.41 -20.54
C VAL A 192 22.97 1.10 -19.48
N ASN A 193 23.38 0.60 -18.33
CA ASN A 193 22.54 0.54 -17.15
C ASN A 193 23.38 0.91 -15.92
N GLU A 194 23.43 2.20 -15.64
CA GLU A 194 24.20 2.75 -14.52
C GLU A 194 23.74 2.18 -13.18
N CYS A 195 22.48 1.76 -13.05
CA CYS A 195 21.98 1.07 -11.86
C CYS A 195 22.70 -0.26 -11.61
N ASP A 196 22.96 -1.05 -12.66
CA ASP A 196 23.73 -2.32 -12.56
C ASP A 196 25.23 -2.06 -12.34
N MET A 197 25.71 -0.87 -12.72
CA MET A 197 27.10 -0.44 -12.52
C MET A 197 27.35 0.24 -11.16
N GLY A 198 26.35 0.29 -10.27
CA GLY A 198 26.48 0.88 -8.94
C GLY A 198 26.27 2.39 -8.89
N ALA A 199 25.25 2.91 -9.59
CA ALA A 199 24.82 4.30 -9.51
C ALA A 199 24.66 4.80 -8.05
N PRO A 200 25.06 6.05 -7.73
CA PRO A 200 25.12 6.58 -6.35
C PRO A 200 23.76 6.89 -5.70
N CYS A 201 22.64 6.31 -6.17
CA CYS A 201 21.32 6.50 -5.57
C CYS A 201 21.26 5.88 -4.17
N SER A 202 20.79 6.61 -3.16
CA SER A 202 20.69 6.08 -1.79
C SER A 202 19.49 5.13 -1.57
N GLN A 203 18.52 5.12 -2.48
CA GLN A 203 17.33 4.27 -2.44
C GLN A 203 17.06 3.60 -3.80
N ARG A 204 16.17 4.13 -4.64
CA ARG A 204 15.75 3.48 -5.89
C ARG A 204 16.47 4.10 -7.10
N CYS A 205 17.11 3.28 -7.93
CA CYS A 205 17.66 3.70 -9.22
C CYS A 205 16.74 3.31 -10.38
N TYR A 206 16.55 4.21 -11.35
CA TYR A 206 15.81 3.97 -12.58
C TYR A 206 16.68 4.33 -13.78
N ASN A 207 17.01 3.33 -14.60
CA ASN A 207 17.75 3.54 -15.85
C ASN A 207 16.90 4.30 -16.88
N THR A 208 17.52 5.19 -17.66
CA THR A 208 16.90 5.89 -18.79
C THR A 208 17.87 5.97 -19.97
N TYR A 209 17.44 6.48 -21.14
CA TYR A 209 18.31 6.48 -22.31
C TYR A 209 19.44 7.53 -22.19
N GLY A 210 20.63 7.08 -21.80
CA GLY A 210 21.86 7.90 -21.70
C GLY A 210 22.05 8.63 -20.37
N THR A 211 21.28 8.27 -19.33
CA THR A 211 21.48 8.67 -17.92
C THR A 211 20.59 7.81 -17.03
N PHE A 212 20.80 7.83 -15.72
CA PHE A 212 19.88 7.29 -14.72
C PHE A 212 19.14 8.39 -13.94
N LEU A 213 18.10 8.00 -13.21
CA LEU A 213 17.32 8.83 -12.30
C LEU A 213 17.18 8.11 -10.95
N CYS A 214 17.60 8.76 -9.87
CA CYS A 214 17.28 8.30 -8.52
C CYS A 214 15.86 8.70 -8.13
N ARG A 215 15.19 7.88 -7.33
CA ARG A 215 13.90 8.20 -6.68
C ARG A 215 13.87 7.67 -5.26
N CYS A 216 13.09 8.36 -4.44
CA CYS A 216 12.91 8.04 -3.05
C CYS A 216 11.64 7.23 -2.80
N ASP A 217 11.64 6.51 -1.69
CA ASP A 217 10.48 5.82 -1.15
C ASP A 217 9.50 6.80 -0.47
N GLN A 218 8.30 6.33 -0.11
CA GLN A 218 7.32 7.15 0.60
C GLN A 218 7.89 7.60 1.95
N GLY A 219 7.69 8.88 2.29
CA GLY A 219 8.28 9.49 3.49
C GLY A 219 9.68 10.07 3.29
N TYR A 220 10.21 10.13 2.06
CA TYR A 220 11.49 10.76 1.75
C TYR A 220 11.37 11.75 0.59
N GLU A 221 12.19 12.81 0.62
CA GLU A 221 12.38 13.74 -0.50
C GLU A 221 13.78 13.55 -1.12
N LEU A 222 13.96 13.95 -2.38
CA LEU A 222 15.24 13.85 -3.07
C LEU A 222 16.04 15.14 -2.88
N GLY A 223 17.28 15.01 -2.39
CA GLY A 223 18.16 16.13 -2.13
C GLY A 223 18.55 16.92 -3.39
N PRO A 224 19.06 18.15 -3.23
CA PRO A 224 19.45 19.03 -4.36
C PRO A 224 20.63 18.49 -5.18
N ASP A 225 21.34 17.49 -4.66
CA ASP A 225 22.36 16.69 -5.35
C ASP A 225 21.76 15.66 -6.33
N GLY A 226 20.49 15.28 -6.14
CA GLY A 226 19.78 14.31 -6.99
C GLY A 226 20.05 12.83 -6.70
N PHE A 227 20.80 12.50 -5.64
CA PHE A 227 21.22 11.13 -5.31
C PHE A 227 20.80 10.67 -3.91
N VAL A 228 20.88 11.55 -2.92
CA VAL A 228 20.52 11.28 -1.52
C VAL A 228 19.03 11.52 -1.30
N CYS A 229 18.33 10.50 -0.82
CA CYS A 229 16.97 10.58 -0.33
C CYS A 229 16.98 10.86 1.18
N ASN A 230 16.56 12.07 1.57
CA ASN A 230 16.40 12.47 2.95
C ASN A 230 15.31 13.54 3.06
N ILE A 231 14.55 13.53 4.15
CA ILE A 231 13.63 14.61 4.51
C ILE A 231 13.90 15.01 5.96
N ASP A 232 13.53 16.24 6.30
CA ASP A 232 13.46 16.68 7.68
C ASP A 232 12.16 17.47 7.85
N GLU A 233 11.06 16.75 8.12
CA GLU A 233 9.76 17.38 8.28
C GLU A 233 9.79 18.39 9.45
N CYS A 234 10.53 18.09 10.51
CA CYS A 234 10.69 18.96 11.68
C CYS A 234 11.33 20.32 11.31
N SER A 235 12.26 20.35 10.36
CA SER A 235 12.82 21.59 9.79
C SER A 235 11.82 22.38 8.95
N TYR A 236 10.85 21.69 8.34
CA TYR A 236 9.88 22.28 7.41
C TYR A 236 8.71 22.97 8.12
N SER A 237 8.31 22.50 9.31
CA SER A 237 7.25 23.13 10.10
C SER A 237 7.32 22.80 11.59
N SER A 238 7.45 23.84 12.42
CA SER A 238 7.33 23.75 13.88
C SER A 238 5.93 23.40 14.38
N TYR A 239 4.92 23.32 13.50
CA TYR A 239 3.53 23.00 13.84
C TYR A 239 3.17 21.51 13.63
N LEU A 240 4.15 20.64 13.35
CA LEU A 240 3.92 19.20 13.17
C LEU A 240 3.62 18.45 14.46
N CYS A 241 4.20 18.89 15.57
CA CYS A 241 4.05 18.32 16.90
C CYS A 241 3.62 19.43 17.87
N GLN A 242 2.85 19.07 18.91
CA GLN A 242 2.41 20.06 19.90
C GLN A 242 3.56 20.53 20.83
N TYR A 243 4.59 19.69 21.04
CA TYR A 243 5.80 20.05 21.80
C TYR A 243 7.10 19.87 20.98
N GLN A 244 7.65 18.66 20.95
CA GLN A 244 8.95 18.36 20.34
C GLN A 244 8.76 17.44 19.13
N CYS A 245 9.38 17.80 18.01
CA CYS A 245 9.43 17.00 16.80
C CYS A 245 10.80 16.31 16.72
N VAL A 246 10.80 15.00 16.51
CA VAL A 246 12.01 14.19 16.30
C VAL A 246 11.99 13.67 14.88
N ASN A 247 13.00 14.03 14.08
CA ASN A 247 13.17 13.52 12.74
C ASN A 247 13.77 12.10 12.80
N GLU A 248 13.18 11.14 12.10
CA GLU A 248 13.66 9.77 11.94
C GLU A 248 13.74 9.41 10.44
N PRO A 249 14.49 8.36 10.04
CA PRO A 249 14.58 7.98 8.64
C PRO A 249 13.22 7.61 8.02
N GLY A 250 12.65 8.53 7.23
CA GLY A 250 11.42 8.34 6.47
C GLY A 250 10.13 8.70 7.20
N LYS A 251 10.21 9.34 8.38
CA LYS A 251 9.08 9.79 9.20
C LYS A 251 9.56 10.72 10.31
N PHE A 252 8.70 11.61 10.77
CA PHE A 252 8.86 12.23 12.09
C PHE A 252 8.05 11.51 13.18
N SER A 253 8.47 11.65 14.43
CA SER A 253 7.65 11.37 15.62
C SER A 253 7.56 12.60 16.53
N CYS A 254 6.58 12.59 17.43
CA CYS A 254 6.34 13.67 18.38
C CYS A 254 6.60 13.19 19.80
N GLU A 255 7.48 13.89 20.51
CA GLU A 255 7.75 13.64 21.93
C GLU A 255 6.98 14.63 22.80
N CYS A 256 6.50 14.14 23.94
CA CYS A 256 5.77 14.91 24.93
C CYS A 256 6.61 15.07 26.20
N PRO A 257 6.48 16.20 26.93
CA PRO A 257 7.25 16.42 28.14
C PRO A 257 6.72 15.61 29.33
N GLU A 258 7.49 15.60 30.42
CA GLU A 258 7.11 14.93 31.67
C GLU A 258 5.70 15.35 32.14
N GLY A 259 4.89 14.36 32.53
CA GLY A 259 3.49 14.56 32.91
C GLY A 259 2.49 14.55 31.74
N TYR A 260 2.93 14.40 30.48
CA TYR A 260 2.05 14.33 29.31
C TYR A 260 2.24 13.00 28.55
N GLN A 261 1.18 12.51 27.92
CA GLN A 261 1.21 11.36 27.00
C GLN A 261 0.85 11.82 25.57
N LEU A 262 1.30 11.06 24.57
CA LEU A 262 1.00 11.33 23.16
C LEU A 262 -0.41 10.83 22.81
N LEU A 263 -1.36 11.75 22.69
CA LEU A 263 -2.73 11.47 22.28
C LEU A 263 -2.82 11.45 20.74
N GLY A 264 -3.00 10.25 20.19
CA GLY A 264 -2.99 10.03 18.74
C GLY A 264 -1.56 10.02 18.20
N THR A 265 -1.17 11.03 17.43
CA THR A 265 0.14 11.10 16.76
C THR A 265 0.90 12.42 16.93
N ARG A 266 0.25 13.47 17.47
CA ARG A 266 0.81 14.84 17.49
C ARG A 266 0.50 15.66 18.73
N LEU A 267 -0.53 15.29 19.50
CA LEU A 267 -1.02 16.06 20.64
C LEU A 267 -0.45 15.50 21.94
N CYS A 268 -0.04 16.37 22.85
CA CYS A 268 0.45 16.03 24.17
C CYS A 268 -0.62 16.34 25.20
N GLN A 269 -1.33 15.31 25.66
CA GLN A 269 -2.38 15.42 26.68
C GLN A 269 -2.54 14.10 27.43
N ILE A 270 -2.70 14.19 28.74
CA ILE A 270 -3.15 13.10 29.61
C ILE A 270 -4.52 13.45 30.22
N ASN A 271 -5.26 12.44 30.66
CA ASN A 271 -6.41 12.61 31.54
C ASN A 271 -6.53 11.44 32.51
N GLU A 272 -5.81 11.52 33.62
CA GLU A 272 -5.78 10.52 34.69
C GLU A 272 -7.16 10.34 35.33
N CYS A 273 -8.01 11.36 35.25
CA CYS A 273 -9.40 11.32 35.72
C CYS A 273 -10.36 10.55 34.79
N GLU A 274 -10.06 10.41 33.50
CA GLU A 274 -10.85 9.60 32.55
C GLU A 274 -10.27 8.20 32.34
N THR A 275 -8.94 8.05 32.41
CA THR A 275 -8.25 6.74 32.32
C THR A 275 -8.35 5.92 33.61
N GLY A 276 -8.54 6.58 34.76
CA GLY A 276 -8.58 5.93 36.07
C GLY A 276 -7.20 5.74 36.72
N GLU A 277 -6.12 6.29 36.14
CA GLU A 277 -4.75 6.20 36.69
C GLU A 277 -4.50 7.15 37.88
N HIS A 278 -5.57 7.69 38.49
CA HIS A 278 -5.51 8.63 39.61
C HIS A 278 -5.46 7.94 40.99
N GLN A 279 -4.67 8.48 41.92
CA GLN A 279 -4.55 7.96 43.29
C GLN A 279 -5.47 8.68 44.32
N CYS A 280 -6.58 9.25 43.86
CA CYS A 280 -7.55 9.93 44.73
C CYS A 280 -8.37 8.95 45.58
N SER A 281 -8.67 9.35 46.82
CA SER A 281 -9.53 8.58 47.74
C SER A 281 -11.03 8.75 47.43
N GLU A 282 -11.88 7.87 47.96
CA GLU A 282 -13.35 7.96 47.81
C GLU A 282 -13.96 9.27 48.37
N ALA A 283 -13.25 9.95 49.27
CA ALA A 283 -13.65 11.24 49.83
C ALA A 283 -13.25 12.44 48.95
N GLN A 284 -12.62 12.18 47.79
CA GLN A 284 -12.03 13.19 46.90
C GLN A 284 -12.59 13.08 45.48
N THR A 285 -12.53 14.20 44.77
CA THR A 285 -12.82 14.29 43.33
C THR A 285 -11.51 14.46 42.58
N CYS A 286 -11.31 13.71 41.51
CA CYS A 286 -10.21 13.93 40.57
C CYS A 286 -10.49 15.18 39.71
N VAL A 287 -9.50 16.06 39.59
CA VAL A 287 -9.51 17.22 38.69
C VAL A 287 -8.32 17.10 37.75
N ASN A 288 -8.56 17.03 36.44
CA ASN A 288 -7.50 17.05 35.44
C ASN A 288 -7.02 18.48 35.20
N ILE A 289 -5.70 18.67 35.10
CA ILE A 289 -5.03 19.94 34.74
C ILE A 289 -3.84 19.65 33.82
N HIS A 290 -3.34 20.65 33.10
CA HIS A 290 -2.23 20.44 32.16
C HIS A 290 -0.99 19.80 32.81
N GLY A 291 -0.71 18.54 32.44
CA GLY A 291 0.48 17.78 32.87
C GLY A 291 0.37 17.06 34.22
N ARG A 292 -0.80 17.03 34.88
CA ARG A 292 -1.10 16.16 36.05
C ARG A 292 -2.59 16.17 36.41
N TYR A 293 -3.02 15.24 37.26
CA TYR A 293 -4.24 15.41 38.07
C TYR A 293 -4.00 16.11 39.41
N GLN A 294 -5.09 16.55 40.03
CA GLN A 294 -5.17 17.03 41.41
C GLN A 294 -6.36 16.37 42.10
N CYS A 295 -6.14 15.71 43.24
CA CYS A 295 -7.21 15.22 44.11
C CYS A 295 -7.69 16.36 45.01
N VAL A 296 -8.97 16.69 44.97
CA VAL A 296 -9.57 17.74 45.81
C VAL A 296 -10.75 17.19 46.59
N ASP A 297 -10.80 17.47 47.90
CA ASP A 297 -11.82 16.90 48.79
C ASP A 297 -13.25 17.19 48.30
N ALA A 298 -14.18 16.26 48.53
CA ALA A 298 -15.58 16.40 48.12
C ALA A 298 -16.30 17.53 48.90
N ASN A 299 -15.90 17.77 50.14
CA ASN A 299 -16.31 18.95 50.92
C ASN A 299 -15.20 20.00 50.91
N ARG A 300 -15.45 21.12 50.24
CA ARG A 300 -14.51 22.24 50.05
C ARG A 300 -14.84 23.45 50.92
N CYS A 301 -15.86 23.33 51.78
CA CYS A 301 -16.46 24.44 52.50
C CYS A 301 -15.77 24.69 53.84
N GLN A 302 -15.13 25.86 53.96
CA GLN A 302 -14.53 26.35 55.21
C GLN A 302 -15.59 27.06 56.07
N ASP A 303 -15.49 26.97 57.40
CA ASP A 303 -16.36 27.75 58.30
C ASP A 303 -16.22 29.26 57.99
N PRO A 304 -17.31 30.04 57.91
CA PRO A 304 -18.67 29.77 58.37
C PRO A 304 -19.58 28.96 57.42
N TYR A 305 -19.14 28.60 56.22
CA TYR A 305 -19.99 27.95 55.22
C TYR A 305 -20.35 26.50 55.58
N ILE A 306 -21.46 26.02 55.02
CA ILE A 306 -21.87 24.61 55.02
C ILE A 306 -22.06 24.12 53.59
N GLN A 307 -21.76 22.84 53.32
CA GLN A 307 -21.98 22.26 52.00
C GLN A 307 -23.47 21.94 51.77
N VAL A 308 -23.98 22.38 50.63
CA VAL A 308 -25.33 22.11 50.13
C VAL A 308 -25.20 21.72 48.65
N SER A 309 -25.08 20.43 48.38
CA SER A 309 -24.67 19.90 47.06
C SER A 309 -23.33 20.53 46.64
N GLU A 310 -23.21 20.98 45.38
CA GLU A 310 -22.01 21.60 44.79
C GLU A 310 -21.72 23.04 45.26
N ARG A 311 -22.37 23.51 46.32
CA ARG A 311 -22.27 24.90 46.80
C ARG A 311 -21.98 24.97 48.29
N CYS A 312 -21.07 25.85 48.66
CA CYS A 312 -20.86 26.27 50.03
C CYS A 312 -21.82 27.43 50.32
N VAL A 313 -22.81 27.24 51.19
CA VAL A 313 -23.82 28.26 51.53
C VAL A 313 -23.54 28.84 52.92
N CYS A 314 -23.65 30.16 53.07
CA CYS A 314 -23.41 30.83 54.34
C CYS A 314 -24.71 30.89 55.16
N PRO A 315 -24.82 30.24 56.34
CA PRO A 315 -26.05 30.23 57.12
C PRO A 315 -26.38 31.63 57.68
N GLY A 316 -27.56 32.16 57.37
CA GLY A 316 -28.00 33.49 57.83
C GLY A 316 -28.14 33.65 59.36
N ASN A 317 -28.05 32.57 60.12
CA ASN A 317 -27.98 32.58 61.59
C ASN A 317 -26.55 32.73 62.15
N LYS A 318 -25.49 32.53 61.34
CA LYS A 318 -24.11 32.81 61.75
C LYS A 318 -23.80 34.31 61.57
N PRO A 319 -23.40 35.06 62.61
CA PRO A 319 -23.11 36.49 62.47
C PRO A 319 -21.93 36.78 61.53
N ALA A 320 -21.00 35.84 61.39
CA ALA A 320 -19.88 35.92 60.45
C ALA A 320 -20.33 35.99 58.97
N CYS A 321 -21.53 35.50 58.63
CA CYS A 321 -22.04 35.50 57.25
C CYS A 321 -22.55 36.86 56.74
N ARG A 322 -22.56 37.92 57.56
CA ARG A 322 -23.14 39.23 57.18
C ARG A 322 -22.39 39.92 56.03
N GLU A 323 -21.06 39.91 56.08
CA GLU A 323 -20.17 40.58 55.10
C GLU A 323 -19.57 39.58 54.09
N LEU A 324 -20.17 38.38 53.97
CA LEU A 324 -19.67 37.29 53.14
C LEU A 324 -20.67 36.94 52.02
N PRO A 325 -20.20 36.49 50.84
CA PRO A 325 -21.08 36.00 49.78
C PRO A 325 -22.02 34.90 50.28
N PHE A 326 -23.30 34.97 49.94
CA PHE A 326 -24.33 34.02 50.39
C PHE A 326 -24.02 32.58 49.96
N SER A 327 -23.43 32.42 48.78
CA SER A 327 -22.89 31.14 48.33
C SER A 327 -21.52 31.29 47.66
N ILE A 328 -20.68 30.29 47.82
CA ILE A 328 -19.42 30.08 47.08
C ILE A 328 -19.56 28.78 46.28
N VAL A 329 -19.19 28.82 45.00
CA VAL A 329 -19.02 27.64 44.14
C VAL A 329 -17.53 27.48 43.84
N HIS A 330 -16.99 26.28 43.96
CA HIS A 330 -15.60 25.99 43.59
C HIS A 330 -15.54 25.47 42.16
N ARG A 331 -14.64 25.99 41.34
CA ARG A 331 -14.30 25.46 40.01
C ARG A 331 -12.80 25.48 39.79
N TYR A 332 -12.37 24.56 38.94
CA TYR A 332 -10.98 24.36 38.56
C TYR A 332 -10.90 24.41 37.04
N MET A 333 -9.80 24.97 36.53
CA MET A 333 -9.44 24.93 35.12
C MET A 333 -7.92 25.01 34.99
N SER A 334 -7.40 24.67 33.82
CA SER A 334 -6.03 25.01 33.46
C SER A 334 -5.97 25.79 32.15
N ILE A 335 -4.89 26.57 31.99
CA ILE A 335 -4.55 27.28 30.76
C ILE A 335 -3.07 27.05 30.42
N THR A 336 -2.71 27.30 29.17
CA THR A 336 -1.35 27.16 28.66
C THR A 336 -0.50 28.39 29.01
N SER A 337 0.81 28.20 29.13
CA SER A 337 1.80 29.26 29.33
C SER A 337 1.80 30.24 28.15
N GLU A 338 2.13 31.51 28.38
CA GLU A 338 2.41 32.51 27.31
C GLU A 338 1.27 32.69 26.26
N ARG A 339 0.05 32.29 26.62
CA ARG A 339 -1.14 32.39 25.78
C ARG A 339 -1.33 33.81 25.24
N SER A 340 -1.70 33.91 23.97
CA SER A 340 -1.97 35.19 23.31
C SER A 340 -2.99 36.04 24.08
N VAL A 341 -2.76 37.35 24.15
CA VAL A 341 -3.60 38.28 24.90
C VAL A 341 -4.06 39.48 24.07
N PRO A 342 -5.27 40.02 24.35
CA PRO A 342 -6.24 39.54 25.34
C PRO A 342 -6.95 38.24 24.91
N SER A 343 -7.05 37.26 25.82
CA SER A 343 -7.81 36.02 25.59
C SER A 343 -8.98 35.94 26.56
N ASP A 344 -10.17 35.69 26.01
CA ASP A 344 -11.28 35.14 26.78
C ASP A 344 -10.85 33.77 27.32
N ILE A 345 -11.06 33.49 28.61
CA ILE A 345 -10.64 32.22 29.24
C ILE A 345 -11.73 31.51 30.05
N PHE A 346 -12.70 32.24 30.64
CA PHE A 346 -13.78 31.61 31.41
C PHE A 346 -15.08 32.44 31.35
N GLN A 347 -16.17 31.84 30.87
CA GLN A 347 -17.48 32.48 30.84
C GLN A 347 -18.21 32.30 32.18
N ILE A 348 -18.48 33.42 32.85
CA ILE A 348 -19.27 33.49 34.08
C ILE A 348 -20.75 33.62 33.70
N GLN A 349 -21.63 32.83 34.32
CA GLN A 349 -23.08 32.91 34.12
C GLN A 349 -23.87 32.81 35.43
N ALA A 350 -24.85 33.69 35.60
CA ALA A 350 -25.76 33.72 36.74
C ALA A 350 -26.71 32.51 36.71
N THR A 351 -26.67 31.69 37.77
CA THR A 351 -27.53 30.49 37.90
C THR A 351 -28.90 30.77 38.52
N SER A 352 -29.13 31.98 39.02
CA SER A 352 -30.41 32.46 39.54
C SER A 352 -30.55 33.94 39.20
N VAL A 353 -31.69 34.32 38.62
CA VAL A 353 -31.95 35.68 38.12
C VAL A 353 -33.32 36.09 38.64
N SER A 354 -33.35 36.98 39.64
CA SER A 354 -34.63 37.50 40.14
C SER A 354 -35.18 38.58 39.20
N SER A 355 -36.49 38.54 38.95
CA SER A 355 -37.13 39.43 37.97
C SER A 355 -36.98 40.90 38.37
N GLY A 356 -36.36 41.69 37.49
CA GLY A 356 -36.05 43.10 37.72
C GLY A 356 -34.78 43.38 38.53
N ALA A 357 -33.94 42.39 38.82
CA ALA A 357 -32.62 42.61 39.41
C ALA A 357 -31.54 42.88 38.35
N TYR A 358 -30.58 43.73 38.72
CA TYR A 358 -29.36 44.00 37.97
C TYR A 358 -28.20 43.23 38.59
N ASN A 359 -27.40 42.56 37.78
CA ASN A 359 -26.22 41.82 38.24
C ASN A 359 -24.94 42.46 37.71
N THR A 360 -23.97 42.66 38.59
CA THR A 360 -22.63 43.15 38.28
C THR A 360 -21.60 42.10 38.68
N PHE A 361 -20.60 41.88 37.84
CA PHE A 361 -19.55 40.88 38.06
C PHE A 361 -18.20 41.58 38.31
N ARG A 362 -17.49 41.20 39.38
CA ARG A 362 -16.17 41.78 39.74
C ARG A 362 -15.21 40.72 40.27
N ILE A 363 -13.90 40.95 40.14
CA ILE A 363 -12.89 40.17 40.88
C ILE A 363 -12.85 40.74 42.30
N ARG A 364 -12.98 39.89 43.32
CA ARG A 364 -12.98 40.26 44.74
C ARG A 364 -11.59 40.15 45.36
N SER A 365 -10.82 39.14 44.95
CA SER A 365 -9.45 38.86 45.39
C SER A 365 -8.79 37.82 44.48
N GLY A 366 -7.44 37.77 44.49
CA GLY A 366 -6.63 36.77 43.77
C GLY A 366 -5.93 37.26 42.50
N ASP A 367 -6.19 38.51 42.08
CA ASP A 367 -5.53 39.14 40.93
C ASP A 367 -4.74 40.39 41.36
N ASP A 368 -3.73 40.18 42.21
CA ASP A 368 -2.94 41.27 42.80
C ASP A 368 -2.01 41.97 41.78
N ASN A 369 -1.84 41.37 40.60
CA ASN A 369 -0.97 41.88 39.53
C ASN A 369 -1.74 42.64 38.44
N GLY A 370 -3.06 42.42 38.31
CA GLY A 370 -3.83 42.87 37.15
C GLY A 370 -3.52 42.03 35.90
N ASP A 371 -3.41 40.73 36.09
CA ASP A 371 -3.22 39.73 35.03
C ASP A 371 -4.56 39.39 34.34
N PHE A 372 -5.70 39.70 34.98
CA PHE A 372 -7.05 39.44 34.47
C PHE A 372 -7.94 40.69 34.50
N TYR A 373 -9.09 40.60 33.82
CA TYR A 373 -10.22 41.51 34.04
C TYR A 373 -11.54 40.83 33.69
N ILE A 374 -12.66 41.41 34.15
CA ILE A 374 -14.00 40.95 33.78
C ILE A 374 -14.59 41.89 32.73
N ARG A 375 -14.97 41.33 31.58
CA ARG A 375 -15.74 42.01 30.53
C ARG A 375 -17.20 41.58 30.64
N GLN A 376 -18.07 42.43 31.19
CA GLN A 376 -19.50 42.13 31.27
C GLN A 376 -20.12 42.05 29.88
N ILE A 377 -20.89 40.99 29.61
CA ILE A 377 -21.54 40.74 28.31
C ILE A 377 -22.99 41.24 28.36
N ASN A 378 -23.70 40.91 29.42
CA ASN A 378 -25.11 41.31 29.65
C ASN A 378 -25.46 41.21 31.15
N ASN A 379 -26.74 41.27 31.50
CA ASN A 379 -27.22 41.22 32.89
C ASN A 379 -27.12 39.82 33.54
N ILE A 380 -26.74 38.76 32.82
CA ILE A 380 -26.67 37.39 33.33
C ILE A 380 -25.34 36.68 33.00
N SER A 381 -24.48 37.26 32.15
CA SER A 381 -23.14 36.70 31.88
C SER A 381 -22.06 37.76 31.69
N ALA A 382 -20.83 37.34 31.99
CA ALA A 382 -19.61 38.09 31.81
C ALA A 382 -18.47 37.13 31.40
N MET A 383 -17.40 37.67 30.83
CA MET A 383 -16.20 36.91 30.49
C MET A 383 -15.05 37.31 31.43
N LEU A 384 -14.37 36.31 32.01
CA LEU A 384 -13.02 36.51 32.54
C LEU A 384 -12.04 36.50 31.36
N VAL A 385 -11.28 37.58 31.23
CA VAL A 385 -10.33 37.81 30.15
C VAL A 385 -8.93 37.91 30.74
N LEU A 386 -7.98 37.18 30.16
CA LEU A 386 -6.56 37.28 30.45
C LEU A 386 -6.02 38.59 29.83
N ALA A 387 -5.53 39.49 30.67
CA ALA A 387 -5.03 40.82 30.28
C ALA A 387 -3.58 40.79 29.81
N ARG A 388 -2.78 39.88 30.37
CA ARG A 388 -1.33 39.76 30.16
C ARG A 388 -0.94 38.30 29.96
N ALA A 389 0.08 38.05 29.14
CA ALA A 389 0.65 36.72 29.03
C ALA A 389 1.19 36.28 30.40
N VAL A 390 0.82 35.08 30.84
CA VAL A 390 1.25 34.50 32.12
C VAL A 390 2.11 33.27 31.84
N SER A 391 3.30 33.22 32.43
CA SER A 391 4.19 32.06 32.32
C SER A 391 3.94 31.11 33.49
N GLY A 392 3.80 29.81 33.19
CA GLY A 392 3.72 28.75 34.20
C GLY A 392 5.10 28.20 34.60
N PRO A 393 5.14 27.21 35.52
CA PRO A 393 4.01 26.65 36.25
C PRO A 393 3.56 27.58 37.39
N ARG A 394 2.28 27.98 37.40
CA ARG A 394 1.72 28.89 38.42
C ARG A 394 0.26 28.56 38.69
N GLU A 395 -0.20 28.77 39.92
CA GLU A 395 -1.64 28.68 40.26
C GLU A 395 -2.17 30.04 40.71
N TYR A 396 -3.38 30.37 40.28
CA TYR A 396 -4.17 31.51 40.74
C TYR A 396 -5.46 31.00 41.38
N THR A 397 -5.93 31.65 42.45
CA THR A 397 -7.25 31.37 43.05
C THR A 397 -8.05 32.67 43.05
N LEU A 398 -8.91 32.84 42.05
CA LEU A 398 -9.70 34.05 41.87
C LEU A 398 -11.06 33.89 42.56
N ASP A 399 -11.41 34.82 43.46
CA ASP A 399 -12.79 34.94 43.94
C ASP A 399 -13.56 35.90 43.03
N LEU A 400 -14.35 35.35 42.12
CA LEU A 400 -15.16 36.09 41.15
C LEU A 400 -16.56 36.32 41.73
N GLU A 401 -16.89 37.56 42.10
CA GLU A 401 -18.13 37.91 42.80
C GLU A 401 -19.20 38.45 41.85
N MET A 402 -20.38 37.83 41.89
CA MET A 402 -21.61 38.37 41.31
C MET A 402 -22.40 39.09 42.40
N VAL A 403 -22.63 40.39 42.21
CA VAL A 403 -23.48 41.22 43.07
C VAL A 403 -24.82 41.44 42.37
N SER A 404 -25.91 41.01 43.00
CA SER A 404 -27.29 41.17 42.51
C SER A 404 -28.00 42.26 43.30
N VAL A 405 -28.51 43.29 42.61
CA VAL A 405 -29.25 44.42 43.20
C VAL A 405 -30.69 44.39 42.69
N ASN A 406 -31.67 44.24 43.58
CA ASN A 406 -33.09 44.23 43.22
C ASN A 406 -33.82 45.48 43.76
N PRO A 407 -34.03 46.54 42.95
CA PRO A 407 -34.66 47.78 43.41
C PRO A 407 -36.13 47.60 43.86
N ARG A 408 -36.80 46.49 43.49
CA ARG A 408 -38.17 46.21 43.95
C ARG A 408 -38.23 45.70 45.40
N LEU A 409 -37.11 45.26 45.97
CA LEU A 409 -37.01 44.81 47.37
C LEU A 409 -36.54 45.91 48.35
N SER A 410 -36.33 47.13 47.86
CA SER A 410 -35.84 48.30 48.61
C SER A 410 -36.55 48.53 49.96
N TYR A 411 -37.87 48.30 50.02
CA TYR A 411 -38.70 48.54 51.21
C TYR A 411 -38.41 47.63 52.43
N GLN A 412 -37.58 46.60 52.32
CA GLN A 412 -37.31 45.63 53.40
C GLN A 412 -35.83 45.55 53.84
N GLY A 413 -35.02 46.56 53.51
CA GLY A 413 -33.71 46.80 54.16
C GLY A 413 -32.52 46.01 53.60
N ASN A 414 -32.72 44.83 53.02
CA ASN A 414 -31.68 44.09 52.29
C ASN A 414 -32.04 44.00 50.79
N TYR A 415 -31.51 44.92 50.00
CA TYR A 415 -31.77 45.06 48.55
C TYR A 415 -30.70 44.43 47.65
N GLN A 416 -29.58 43.98 48.25
CA GLN A 416 -28.40 43.46 47.58
C GLN A 416 -28.07 42.06 48.10
N SER A 417 -27.76 41.14 47.20
CA SER A 417 -27.17 39.83 47.53
C SER A 417 -25.87 39.62 46.75
N SER A 418 -25.01 38.76 47.28
CA SER A 418 -23.72 38.41 46.67
C SER A 418 -23.60 36.88 46.58
N SER A 419 -22.95 36.39 45.53
CA SER A 419 -22.45 35.01 45.46
C SER A 419 -21.14 34.98 44.68
N ALA A 420 -20.20 34.16 45.13
CA ALA A 420 -18.87 34.08 44.55
C ALA A 420 -18.63 32.74 43.85
N LEU A 421 -17.76 32.78 42.86
CA LEU A 421 -17.17 31.65 42.19
C LEU A 421 -15.67 31.68 42.52
N ARG A 422 -15.22 30.74 43.34
CA ARG A 422 -13.79 30.51 43.60
C ARG A 422 -13.24 29.67 42.47
N LEU A 423 -12.49 30.30 41.57
CA LEU A 423 -11.91 29.70 40.38
C LEU A 423 -10.41 29.50 40.58
N SER A 424 -9.99 28.25 40.77
CA SER A 424 -8.58 27.86 40.70
C SER A 424 -8.18 27.73 39.22
N ILE A 425 -7.16 28.48 38.80
CA ILE A 425 -6.60 28.45 37.45
C ILE A 425 -5.15 27.99 37.55
N TYR A 426 -4.85 26.81 37.02
CA TYR A 426 -3.47 26.34 36.87
C TYR A 426 -2.91 26.71 35.49
N VAL A 427 -1.83 27.51 35.48
CA VAL A 427 -1.05 27.79 34.28
C VAL A 427 -0.02 26.68 34.11
N GLY A 428 -0.14 25.90 33.04
CA GLY A 428 0.81 24.85 32.67
C GLY A 428 2.20 25.43 32.36
N PRO A 429 3.29 24.65 32.53
CA PRO A 429 4.64 25.12 32.25
C PRO A 429 4.90 25.38 30.74
N TYR A 430 4.15 24.71 29.87
CA TYR A 430 4.28 24.81 28.41
C TYR A 430 3.12 25.61 27.77
N SER A 431 3.36 26.15 26.58
CA SER A 431 2.48 27.12 25.91
C SER A 431 1.39 26.55 25.00
N PHE A 432 1.35 25.22 24.87
CA PHE A 432 0.59 24.47 23.87
C PHE A 432 -0.65 23.75 24.43
#